data_AF-A0A2E0TK41-F1
#
_entry.id   AF-A0A2E0TK41-F1
#
_cell.length_a   1.000
_cell.length_b   1.000
_cell.length_c   1.000
_cell.angle_alpha   90.00
_cell.angle_beta   90.00
_cell.angle_gamma   90.00
#
_symmetry.space_group_name_H-M   'P 1'
#
loop_
_entity.id
_entity.type
_entity.pdbx_description
1 polymer ?
#
loop_
_entity_poly.entity_id
_entity_poly.type
_entity_poly.pdbx_seq_one_letter_code
_entity_poly.pdbx_strand_id
1 'polypeptide(L)'
;MVLGLVAAGSTASAQCMVSPPGCDAGEPTGLLATFACACTEPGVCNIGEFCGGGGDPMCPDQGENGTCESRMWHVRNDNSCIPSQSAGLDPATDCTPGITTFSPTCPLTFTVLTRGTAQFRNVFGWYEVTGARPEIDDLNVMLDCDAAEGDAVVLDVRSDPDYGGGAIGFFLLTPEGRSGDTGTAACAGGDCCASLDRYRAGTGFLYFSEPTYSDDGSVTHLNVYDSTIVDRKFYFAWEDTFGRSNFDFTDLVTSVEGVECAGAGAACETGGIGACGAGVTRCTGGELECTPIVEAEPEVCNGVDDDCDGAVDDDAPCPEREVCHDGRCVPNCEVSDEFVCDIGFECDPTTGFCIEVACRGVSCEEGQICRDGVCAGECEGVVCPHGQQCFRDRCIDPCRGVSCGAGAICRGGICVPGCGQCDGVVCEAGLRCPTPGGECVDPSCPGGCGPGTFCREGACVDACEGAVCPRGGACVDGECVGGEGEPGVDGGPRPGVDAGSAGLDAGGELDAGGSPRGRGGEPGCACGVGGEGPSPFAWGLAALLGAGLVRRRRG
;
A
#
# COMPACT_ATOMS: atom_id res chain seq x y z
N MET A 1 4.11 24.91 -21.40
CA MET A 1 3.06 25.68 -20.72
C MET A 1 2.56 24.78 -19.59
N VAL A 2 3.15 24.82 -18.39
CA VAL A 2 2.88 25.75 -17.24
C VAL A 2 1.47 25.48 -16.70
N LEU A 3 1.20 25.11 -15.44
CA LEU A 3 1.74 25.42 -14.09
C LEU A 3 1.80 24.15 -13.20
N GLY A 4 2.53 23.99 -12.09
CA GLY A 4 3.44 24.86 -11.35
C GLY A 4 3.61 24.35 -9.90
N LEU A 5 4.81 23.88 -9.54
CA LEU A 5 5.37 23.96 -8.19
C LEU A 5 6.90 24.10 -8.32
N VAL A 6 7.47 25.00 -7.54
CA VAL A 6 8.84 25.50 -7.68
C VAL A 6 9.79 24.56 -6.96
N ALA A 7 10.53 23.73 -7.70
CA ALA A 7 11.80 23.22 -7.23
C ALA A 7 12.81 24.38 -7.25
N ALA A 8 13.24 24.83 -6.07
CA ALA A 8 14.45 25.63 -5.98
C ALA A 8 15.61 24.72 -6.41
N GLY A 9 16.21 25.04 -7.56
CA GLY A 9 17.11 24.14 -8.26
C GLY A 9 18.38 23.77 -7.50
N SER A 10 18.77 22.51 -7.66
CA SER A 10 20.15 22.05 -7.80
C SER A 10 20.11 20.54 -8.11
N THR A 11 20.38 20.16 -9.35
CA THR A 11 20.67 18.76 -9.73
C THR A 11 22.09 18.38 -9.31
N ALA A 12 22.34 18.42 -8.01
CA ALA A 12 23.35 17.62 -7.35
C ALA A 12 22.55 16.82 -6.33
N SER A 13 22.68 15.49 -6.31
CA SER A 13 22.28 14.72 -5.13
C SER A 13 22.87 15.46 -3.93
N ALA A 14 22.01 15.94 -3.03
CA ALA A 14 22.51 16.60 -1.83
C ALA A 14 23.31 15.54 -1.07
N GLN A 15 24.65 15.62 -1.11
CA GLN A 15 25.49 14.73 -0.34
C GLN A 15 25.09 14.83 1.13
N CYS A 16 24.95 13.67 1.77
CA CYS A 16 24.69 13.59 3.20
C CYS A 16 25.80 14.35 3.91
N MET A 17 25.44 15.35 4.72
CA MET A 17 26.43 16.12 5.47
C MET A 17 26.96 15.25 6.61
N VAL A 18 27.72 14.20 6.31
CA VAL A 18 28.22 13.22 7.26
C VAL A 18 29.74 13.26 7.27
N SER A 19 30.33 13.25 8.46
CA SER A 19 31.77 13.21 8.64
C SER A 19 32.31 11.80 8.36
N PRO A 20 33.55 11.69 7.85
CA PRO A 20 34.20 10.40 7.68
C PRO A 20 34.33 9.65 9.01
N PRO A 21 34.39 8.31 9.00
CA PRO A 21 34.59 7.51 10.20
C PRO A 21 35.79 7.97 11.02
N GLY A 22 35.64 7.95 12.35
CA GLY A 22 36.67 8.26 13.31
C GLY A 22 37.34 7.01 13.88
N CYS A 23 38.20 7.21 14.88
CA CYS A 23 38.85 6.14 15.63
C CYS A 23 38.83 6.50 17.11
N ASP A 24 38.25 5.64 17.94
CA ASP A 24 38.33 5.75 19.40
C ASP A 24 38.76 4.41 20.01
N ALA A 25 39.73 4.47 20.91
CA ALA A 25 40.32 3.31 21.58
C ALA A 25 40.76 2.13 20.67
N GLY A 26 40.96 2.36 19.36
CA GLY A 26 41.34 1.32 18.39
C GLY A 26 40.19 0.76 17.57
N GLU A 27 38.97 1.24 17.80
CA GLU A 27 37.76 0.85 17.07
C GLU A 27 37.32 1.98 16.13
N PRO A 28 36.85 1.67 14.90
CA PRO A 28 36.16 2.63 14.05
C PRO A 28 34.96 3.27 14.76
N THR A 29 34.77 4.57 14.56
CA THR A 29 33.59 5.30 15.04
C THR A 29 32.88 6.02 13.89
N GLY A 30 31.69 6.56 14.16
CA GLY A 30 30.86 7.25 13.18
C GLY A 30 29.80 6.33 12.56
N LEU A 31 29.03 6.88 11.64
CA LEU A 31 27.81 6.23 11.18
C LEU A 31 28.06 4.94 10.37
N LEU A 32 29.14 4.92 9.57
CA LEU A 32 29.50 3.71 8.78
C LEU A 32 29.85 2.54 9.70
N ALA A 33 30.54 2.80 10.80
CA ALA A 33 30.85 1.80 11.82
C ALA A 33 29.59 1.37 12.61
N THR A 34 28.62 2.28 12.78
CA THR A 34 27.34 1.98 13.45
C THR A 34 26.48 1.00 12.63
N PHE A 35 26.51 1.12 11.30
CA PHE A 35 25.75 0.25 10.39
C PHE A 35 26.45 -1.08 10.07
N ALA A 36 27.75 -1.18 10.35
CA ALA A 36 28.50 -2.41 10.20
C ALA A 36 28.46 -3.25 11.50
N CYS A 37 28.40 -4.57 11.39
CA CYS A 37 28.49 -5.41 12.60
C CYS A 37 29.96 -5.59 13.04
N ALA A 38 30.18 -5.67 14.35
CA ALA A 38 31.44 -6.14 14.91
C ALA A 38 31.65 -7.63 14.60
N CYS A 39 32.77 -7.97 13.97
CA CYS A 39 33.09 -9.38 13.72
C CYS A 39 33.61 -10.06 14.97
N THR A 40 32.95 -11.13 15.38
CA THR A 40 33.36 -11.94 16.54
C THR A 40 34.10 -13.23 16.16
N GLU A 41 34.15 -13.56 14.88
CA GLU A 41 34.83 -14.75 14.35
C GLU A 41 36.19 -14.39 13.70
N PRO A 42 37.30 -14.98 14.16
CA PRO A 42 38.59 -14.82 13.50
C PRO A 42 38.55 -15.28 12.04
N GLY A 43 38.75 -14.35 11.11
CA GLY A 43 38.79 -14.61 9.67
C GLY A 43 37.58 -14.11 8.87
N VAL A 44 36.56 -13.57 9.55
CA VAL A 44 35.44 -12.82 8.94
C VAL A 44 35.62 -11.37 9.38
N CYS A 45 35.71 -10.39 8.47
CA CYS A 45 35.90 -8.99 8.88
C CYS A 45 34.90 -8.03 8.21
N ASN A 46 33.99 -7.49 9.03
CA ASN A 46 33.14 -6.30 8.79
C ASN A 46 33.59 -5.10 9.63
N ILE A 47 34.20 -5.31 10.81
CA ILE A 47 34.91 -4.36 11.67
C ILE A 47 35.89 -5.22 12.51
N GLY A 48 37.20 -5.01 12.45
CA GLY A 48 38.17 -5.83 13.20
C GLY A 48 39.65 -5.53 12.92
N GLU A 49 40.55 -6.17 13.67
CA GLU A 49 42.01 -5.93 13.59
C GLU A 49 42.57 -6.06 12.16
N PHE A 50 43.57 -5.21 11.87
CA PHE A 50 44.32 -5.24 10.62
C PHE A 50 44.87 -6.63 10.28
N CYS A 51 44.34 -7.25 9.23
CA CYS A 51 44.92 -8.44 8.61
C CYS A 51 46.29 -8.07 8.01
N GLY A 52 47.36 -8.51 8.68
CA GLY A 52 48.74 -8.10 8.48
C GLY A 52 49.17 -7.93 7.02
N GLY A 53 49.22 -6.68 6.56
CA GLY A 53 50.29 -6.21 5.66
C GLY A 53 50.44 -6.99 4.36
N GLY A 54 49.33 -7.46 3.80
CA GLY A 54 49.15 -7.73 2.39
C GLY A 54 49.66 -9.05 1.83
N GLY A 55 48.75 -9.63 1.05
CA GLY A 55 48.91 -10.99 0.57
C GLY A 55 48.99 -11.99 1.70
N ASP A 56 48.50 -11.67 2.91
CA ASP A 56 48.33 -12.67 3.96
C ASP A 56 47.16 -13.58 3.55
N PRO A 57 47.41 -14.86 3.24
CA PRO A 57 46.35 -15.81 2.92
C PRO A 57 45.43 -16.15 4.12
N MET A 58 45.65 -15.56 5.31
CA MET A 58 44.84 -15.79 6.52
C MET A 58 43.70 -14.78 6.77
N CYS A 59 43.40 -13.85 5.85
CA CYS A 59 42.14 -13.08 5.88
C CYS A 59 41.21 -13.68 4.81
N PRO A 60 40.48 -14.77 5.09
CA PRO A 60 39.77 -15.53 4.08
C PRO A 60 38.53 -14.82 3.53
N ASP A 61 38.03 -13.78 4.22
CA ASP A 61 36.80 -13.08 3.86
C ASP A 61 37.03 -11.56 3.83
N GLN A 62 37.01 -10.95 2.64
CA GLN A 62 37.17 -9.50 2.43
C GLN A 62 35.85 -8.75 2.74
N GLY A 63 35.19 -9.13 3.84
CA GLY A 63 33.83 -8.67 4.15
C GLY A 63 32.78 -9.19 3.18
N GLU A 64 33.02 -10.24 2.42
CA GLU A 64 32.05 -10.76 1.44
C GLU A 64 30.84 -11.42 2.13
N ASN A 65 31.00 -12.00 3.32
CA ASN A 65 29.90 -12.66 4.05
C ASN A 65 29.26 -11.82 5.16
N GLY A 66 29.55 -10.52 5.23
CA GLY A 66 28.87 -9.62 6.17
C GLY A 66 27.37 -9.53 5.91
N THR A 67 26.53 -9.74 6.94
CA THR A 67 25.05 -9.67 6.85
C THR A 67 24.49 -8.38 7.45
N CYS A 68 25.26 -7.30 7.41
CA CYS A 68 24.95 -6.02 8.04
C CYS A 68 24.71 -5.00 6.94
N GLU A 69 24.12 -3.87 7.30
CA GLU A 69 23.83 -2.79 6.34
C GLU A 69 25.09 -2.34 5.61
N SER A 70 26.16 -2.13 6.39
CA SER A 70 27.47 -1.76 5.87
C SER A 70 28.51 -2.83 6.19
N ARG A 71 29.54 -2.88 5.36
CA ARG A 71 30.67 -3.79 5.49
C ARG A 71 31.95 -2.97 5.37
N MET A 72 32.91 -3.18 6.26
CA MET A 72 34.19 -2.48 6.24
C MET A 72 35.35 -3.48 6.36
N TRP A 73 36.43 -3.30 5.61
CA TRP A 73 37.59 -4.19 5.71
C TRP A 73 38.92 -3.53 5.37
N HIS A 74 39.98 -4.02 5.99
CA HIS A 74 41.34 -3.52 5.79
C HIS A 74 42.00 -4.09 4.54
N VAL A 75 42.87 -3.30 3.90
CA VAL A 75 43.79 -3.76 2.84
C VAL A 75 45.25 -3.58 3.24
N ARG A 76 46.21 -4.02 2.42
CA ARG A 76 47.65 -3.86 2.72
C ARG A 76 47.98 -2.37 2.97
N ASN A 77 48.65 -2.09 4.09
CA ASN A 77 49.09 -0.74 4.52
C ASN A 77 47.95 0.21 4.89
N ASP A 78 46.79 -0.33 5.22
CA ASP A 78 45.70 0.45 5.76
C ASP A 78 46.02 1.03 7.15
N ASN A 79 45.28 2.06 7.54
CA ASN A 79 45.18 2.47 8.93
C ASN A 79 44.68 1.28 9.75
N SER A 80 45.36 0.93 10.84
CA SER A 80 44.99 -0.23 11.66
C SER A 80 43.69 -0.06 12.44
N CYS A 81 43.18 1.17 12.52
CA CYS A 81 41.94 1.49 13.21
C CYS A 81 40.77 1.70 12.25
N ILE A 82 40.94 2.44 11.15
CA ILE A 82 39.86 2.78 10.22
C ILE A 82 40.06 2.01 8.91
N PRO A 83 39.20 1.05 8.57
CA PRO A 83 39.21 0.39 7.27
C PRO A 83 39.06 1.38 6.11
N SER A 84 39.89 1.23 5.09
CA SER A 84 39.87 2.04 3.86
C SER A 84 38.94 1.50 2.78
N GLN A 85 38.39 0.30 2.96
CA GLN A 85 37.39 -0.28 2.05
C GLN A 85 36.05 -0.44 2.77
N SER A 86 34.97 -0.18 2.03
CA SER A 86 33.62 -0.44 2.49
C SER A 86 32.69 -0.77 1.32
N ALA A 87 31.57 -1.43 1.62
CA ALA A 87 30.48 -1.75 0.70
C ALA A 87 29.16 -1.91 1.47
N GLY A 88 28.03 -1.85 0.75
CA GLY A 88 26.70 -1.80 1.37
C GLY A 88 26.25 -0.35 1.52
N LEU A 89 25.44 -0.08 2.54
CA LEU A 89 24.94 1.25 2.86
C LEU A 89 26.12 2.21 3.13
N ASP A 90 26.22 3.28 2.34
CA ASP A 90 27.21 4.35 2.48
C ASP A 90 26.55 5.60 3.10
N PRO A 91 26.87 5.94 4.36
CA PRO A 91 26.35 7.12 5.05
C PRO A 91 26.49 8.45 4.32
N ALA A 92 27.48 8.59 3.44
CA ALA A 92 27.76 9.83 2.73
C ALA A 92 26.90 10.01 1.47
N THR A 93 26.35 8.92 0.92
CA THR A 93 25.60 8.95 -0.34
C THR A 93 24.18 8.41 -0.25
N ASP A 94 23.90 7.54 0.72
CA ASP A 94 22.66 6.74 0.74
C ASP A 94 21.63 7.28 1.73
N CYS A 95 21.87 8.44 2.36
CA CYS A 95 20.81 9.11 3.09
C CYS A 95 19.83 9.77 2.13
N THR A 96 18.63 9.99 2.63
CA THR A 96 17.61 10.81 1.96
C THR A 96 17.46 12.14 2.68
N PRO A 97 18.24 13.17 2.29
CA PRO A 97 18.14 14.47 2.94
C PRO A 97 16.80 15.12 2.59
N GLY A 98 16.11 15.66 3.62
CA GLY A 98 14.89 16.45 3.42
C GLY A 98 13.58 15.70 3.67
N ILE A 99 13.61 14.44 4.12
CA ILE A 99 12.43 13.85 4.75
C ILE A 99 12.26 14.50 6.12
N THR A 100 11.23 15.34 6.25
CA THR A 100 10.97 16.07 7.47
C THR A 100 9.64 15.69 8.12
N THR A 101 8.76 15.02 7.38
CA THR A 101 7.42 14.62 7.83
C THR A 101 7.08 13.21 7.35
N PHE A 102 6.22 12.52 8.11
CA PHE A 102 5.91 11.11 7.97
C PHE A 102 4.40 10.90 8.11
N SER A 103 3.84 9.85 7.51
CA SER A 103 2.40 9.54 7.66
C SER A 103 2.24 8.04 7.96
N PRO A 104 2.54 7.60 9.19
CA PRO A 104 2.50 6.18 9.52
C PRO A 104 1.06 5.67 9.45
N THR A 105 0.80 4.72 8.57
CA THR A 105 -0.47 3.97 8.59
C THR A 105 -0.41 2.75 9.52
N CYS A 106 0.82 2.34 9.89
CA CYS A 106 1.17 1.22 10.75
C CYS A 106 1.88 1.63 12.04
N PRO A 107 1.84 0.76 13.07
CA PRO A 107 2.74 0.85 14.20
C PRO A 107 4.21 0.77 13.77
N LEU A 108 5.01 1.73 14.22
CA LEU A 108 6.45 1.80 13.97
C LEU A 108 7.22 1.30 15.17
N THR A 109 8.18 0.42 14.99
CA THR A 109 9.07 -0.01 16.09
C THR A 109 10.41 0.69 15.95
N PHE A 110 10.72 1.58 16.90
CA PHE A 110 12.00 2.25 17.01
C PHE A 110 12.87 1.48 18.00
N THR A 111 14.00 0.96 17.55
CA THR A 111 15.01 0.30 18.40
C THR A 111 16.28 1.13 18.41
N VAL A 112 16.80 1.45 19.60
CA VAL A 112 18.06 2.20 19.74
C VAL A 112 19.22 1.32 19.30
N LEU A 113 19.97 1.75 18.28
CA LEU A 113 21.23 1.12 17.88
C LEU A 113 22.40 1.70 18.65
N THR A 114 22.44 3.02 18.77
CA THR A 114 23.49 3.68 19.54
C THR A 114 23.05 5.09 19.89
N ARG A 115 23.70 5.65 20.91
CA ARG A 115 23.73 7.09 21.18
C ARG A 115 25.15 7.64 20.93
N GLY A 116 25.94 6.88 20.16
CA GLY A 116 27.28 7.22 19.72
C GLY A 116 28.22 7.47 20.89
N THR A 117 29.06 8.50 20.73
CA THR A 117 29.89 9.04 21.81
C THR A 117 29.24 10.24 22.51
N ALA A 118 27.96 10.51 22.22
CA ALA A 118 27.25 11.63 22.81
C ALA A 118 27.32 11.50 24.33
N GLN A 119 27.93 12.49 24.97
CA GLN A 119 27.92 12.60 26.43
C GLN A 119 26.48 12.81 26.96
N PHE A 120 25.54 13.01 26.05
CA PHE A 120 24.20 13.49 26.25
C PHE A 120 23.18 12.37 26.09
N ARG A 121 22.39 12.15 27.13
CA ARG A 121 21.30 11.19 27.11
C ARG A 121 20.05 11.90 26.62
N ASN A 122 19.91 11.90 25.29
CA ASN A 122 18.87 12.64 24.56
C ASN A 122 17.49 12.00 24.75
N VAL A 123 16.45 12.83 24.64
CA VAL A 123 15.06 12.38 24.54
C VAL A 123 14.63 12.44 23.08
N PHE A 124 13.88 11.43 22.62
CA PHE A 124 13.36 11.35 21.26
C PHE A 124 11.85 11.09 21.27
N GLY A 125 11.14 11.71 20.33
CA GLY A 125 9.69 11.61 20.25
C GLY A 125 9.12 12.18 18.97
N TRP A 126 7.79 12.29 18.92
CA TRP A 126 7.04 12.75 17.76
C TRP A 126 6.16 13.96 18.07
N TYR A 127 5.70 14.66 17.02
CA TYR A 127 4.74 15.75 17.09
C TYR A 127 3.84 15.75 15.85
N GLU A 128 2.63 16.32 15.94
CA GLU A 128 1.74 16.48 14.78
C GLU A 128 2.13 17.69 13.93
N VAL A 129 2.19 17.51 12.61
CA VAL A 129 2.54 18.57 11.66
C VAL A 129 1.35 19.48 11.45
N THR A 130 1.46 20.70 11.97
CA THR A 130 0.42 21.74 11.87
C THR A 130 0.78 22.86 10.89
N GLY A 131 2.00 22.84 10.33
CA GLY A 131 2.58 23.95 9.57
C GLY A 131 3.08 25.11 10.43
N ALA A 132 3.12 24.93 11.75
CA ALA A 132 3.75 25.82 12.72
C ALA A 132 4.74 25.05 13.60
N ARG A 133 5.68 25.76 14.23
CA ARG A 133 6.61 25.17 15.20
C ARG A 133 5.80 24.54 16.35
N PRO A 134 6.02 23.27 16.71
CA PRO A 134 5.32 22.62 17.81
C PRO A 134 5.58 23.33 19.15
N GLU A 135 4.54 23.48 19.97
CA GLU A 135 4.71 23.89 21.37
C GLU A 135 5.19 22.72 22.21
N ILE A 136 5.80 22.99 23.37
CA ILE A 136 6.36 21.94 24.24
C ILE A 136 5.26 20.96 24.71
N ASP A 137 4.03 21.43 24.87
CA ASP A 137 2.89 20.60 25.26
C ASP A 137 2.40 19.66 24.13
N ASP A 138 2.81 19.92 22.88
CA ASP A 138 2.46 19.11 21.71
C ASP A 138 3.52 18.02 21.41
N LEU A 139 4.55 17.90 22.26
CA LEU A 139 5.67 16.96 22.09
C LEU A 139 5.42 15.65 22.82
N ASN A 140 5.35 14.56 22.07
CA ASN A 140 5.09 13.22 22.58
C ASN A 140 6.39 12.42 22.68
N VAL A 141 6.90 12.28 23.91
CA VAL A 141 8.14 11.53 24.19
C VAL A 141 7.93 10.04 23.98
N MET A 142 8.82 9.41 23.22
CA MET A 142 8.81 7.97 22.95
C MET A 142 9.97 7.24 23.63
N LEU A 143 11.18 7.78 23.49
CA LEU A 143 12.39 7.30 24.15
C LEU A 143 12.87 8.36 25.12
N ASP A 144 12.90 8.02 26.40
CA ASP A 144 13.48 8.87 27.43
C ASP A 144 15.02 8.84 27.41
N CYS A 145 15.64 9.57 28.33
CA CYS A 145 17.09 9.65 28.44
C CYS A 145 17.72 8.33 28.96
N ASP A 146 16.97 7.44 29.58
CA ASP A 146 17.49 6.23 30.18
C ASP A 146 17.43 5.04 29.21
N ALA A 147 16.72 5.16 28.08
CA ALA A 147 16.70 4.16 27.02
C ALA A 147 18.11 3.88 26.45
N ALA A 148 18.54 2.63 26.57
CA ALA A 148 19.85 2.12 26.19
C ALA A 148 19.83 1.45 24.80
N GLU A 149 21.01 1.11 24.29
CA GLU A 149 21.14 0.27 23.08
C GLU A 149 20.35 -1.04 23.24
N GLY A 150 19.55 -1.36 22.21
CA GLY A 150 18.63 -2.50 22.18
C GLY A 150 17.25 -2.24 22.79
N ASP A 151 17.05 -1.13 23.51
CA ASP A 151 15.70 -0.75 23.95
C ASP A 151 14.85 -0.33 22.75
N ALA A 152 13.56 -0.69 22.81
CA ALA A 152 12.62 -0.44 21.72
C ALA A 152 11.31 0.16 22.22
N VAL A 153 10.71 1.00 21.38
CA VAL A 153 9.38 1.59 21.58
C VAL A 153 8.53 1.43 20.32
N VAL A 154 7.25 1.10 20.51
CA VAL A 154 6.28 1.02 19.42
C VAL A 154 5.46 2.32 19.39
N LEU A 155 5.50 3.03 18.27
CA LEU A 155 4.64 4.16 17.97
C LEU A 155 3.47 3.69 17.11
N ASP A 156 2.31 3.49 17.72
CA ASP A 156 1.04 3.37 17.01
C ASP A 156 0.29 4.71 17.09
N VAL A 157 0.69 5.64 16.21
CA VAL A 157 0.18 7.02 16.23
C VAL A 157 -1.34 7.07 16.04
N ARG A 158 -1.93 6.10 15.33
CA ARG A 158 -3.36 6.09 15.02
C ARG A 158 -4.22 5.71 16.22
N SER A 159 -3.63 5.02 17.18
CA SER A 159 -4.23 4.70 18.47
C SER A 159 -3.91 5.75 19.53
N ASP A 160 -3.05 6.73 19.22
CA ASP A 160 -2.64 7.77 20.15
C ASP A 160 -3.71 8.88 20.25
N PRO A 161 -4.15 9.25 21.46
CA PRO A 161 -5.18 10.29 21.63
C PRO A 161 -4.75 11.67 21.17
N ASP A 162 -3.44 11.93 21.07
CA ASP A 162 -2.89 13.22 20.66
C ASP A 162 -2.72 13.35 19.14
N TYR A 163 -3.14 12.33 18.37
CA TYR A 163 -3.06 12.32 16.91
C TYR A 163 -4.34 12.83 16.24
N GLY A 164 -4.24 13.95 15.52
CA GLY A 164 -5.33 14.57 14.77
C GLY A 164 -5.58 14.02 13.36
N GLY A 165 -4.82 13.01 12.90
CA GLY A 165 -5.00 12.38 11.58
C GLY A 165 -4.15 12.96 10.45
N GLY A 166 -3.20 13.85 10.77
CA GLY A 166 -2.27 14.46 9.82
C GLY A 166 -0.94 13.72 9.62
N ALA A 167 0.03 14.40 9.03
CA ALA A 167 1.42 13.95 9.06
C ALA A 167 2.03 14.21 10.45
N ILE A 168 3.08 13.48 10.80
CA ILE A 168 3.88 13.69 12.01
C ILE A 168 5.31 14.06 11.65
N GLY A 169 5.97 14.79 12.55
CA GLY A 169 7.42 14.95 12.55
C GLY A 169 8.02 14.32 13.81
N PHE A 170 9.34 14.33 13.89
CA PHE A 170 10.09 13.81 15.04
C PHE A 170 10.99 14.88 15.63
N PHE A 171 11.31 14.74 16.92
CA PHE A 171 12.21 15.66 17.59
C PHE A 171 13.27 14.92 18.41
N LEU A 172 14.42 15.56 18.54
CA LEU A 172 15.48 15.23 19.48
C LEU A 172 15.63 16.38 20.48
N LEU A 173 15.71 16.04 21.76
CA LEU A 173 15.93 16.97 22.86
C LEU A 173 17.23 16.62 23.59
N THR A 174 18.09 17.61 23.75
CA THR A 174 19.42 17.45 24.37
C THR A 174 19.50 18.18 25.74
N PRO A 175 20.38 17.78 26.68
CA PRO A 175 20.47 18.31 28.06
C PRO A 175 21.42 19.51 28.31
N GLU A 176 21.97 20.14 27.27
CA GLU A 176 23.06 21.14 27.36
C GLU A 176 22.64 22.44 28.06
N GLY A 177 23.59 23.18 28.63
CA GLY A 177 23.32 24.48 29.27
C GLY A 177 23.06 25.62 28.28
N ARG A 178 22.00 26.42 28.51
CA ARG A 178 21.72 27.68 27.77
C ARG A 178 22.41 28.88 28.43
N SER A 179 23.68 29.15 28.11
CA SER A 179 24.33 30.42 28.54
C SER A 179 25.53 30.78 27.66
N GLY A 180 25.65 32.07 27.32
CA GLY A 180 26.61 32.67 26.38
C GLY A 180 28.08 32.67 26.77
N ASP A 181 28.59 31.57 27.32
CA ASP A 181 30.00 31.25 27.26
C ASP A 181 30.26 30.48 25.96
N THR A 182 31.28 30.89 25.24
CA THR A 182 31.80 30.18 24.07
C THR A 182 32.22 28.76 24.48
N GLY A 183 31.31 27.79 24.33
CA GLY A 183 31.61 26.37 24.28
C GLY A 183 31.70 25.64 25.61
N THR A 184 30.56 25.29 26.20
CA THR A 184 30.51 24.04 26.98
C THR A 184 29.57 23.07 26.29
N ALA A 185 30.14 22.18 25.48
CA ALA A 185 29.55 20.89 25.10
C ALA A 185 29.41 20.00 26.36
N ALA A 186 28.75 20.50 27.40
CA ALA A 186 28.62 19.87 28.69
C ALA A 186 27.19 20.03 29.20
N CYS A 187 26.73 18.99 29.88
CA CYS A 187 25.37 18.90 30.38
C CYS A 187 25.09 19.99 31.42
N ALA A 188 23.90 20.60 31.36
CA ALA A 188 23.57 21.68 32.29
C ALA A 188 23.59 21.19 33.74
N GLY A 189 24.38 21.85 34.59
CA GLY A 189 24.56 21.45 35.98
C GLY A 189 25.21 20.07 36.17
N GLY A 190 25.85 19.52 35.13
CA GLY A 190 26.47 18.19 35.14
C GLY A 190 25.48 17.02 35.01
N ASP A 191 24.19 17.30 34.77
CA ASP A 191 23.17 16.27 34.57
C ASP A 191 22.87 16.11 33.08
N CYS A 192 23.29 14.97 32.55
CA CYS A 192 23.20 14.62 31.14
C CYS A 192 21.90 13.92 30.74
N CYS A 193 20.91 13.82 31.62
CA CYS A 193 19.58 13.36 31.23
C CYS A 193 18.73 14.53 30.70
N ALA A 194 18.32 14.45 29.45
CA ALA A 194 17.35 15.37 28.87
C ALA A 194 15.94 15.10 29.41
N SER A 195 15.12 16.15 29.55
CA SER A 195 13.69 16.03 29.82
C SER A 195 12.96 17.32 29.45
N LEU A 196 11.68 17.21 29.11
CA LEU A 196 10.84 18.38 28.81
C LEU A 196 10.73 19.33 30.01
N ASP A 197 10.76 18.83 31.24
CA ASP A 197 10.77 19.65 32.46
C ASP A 197 12.02 20.52 32.56
N ARG A 198 13.20 19.94 32.28
CA ARG A 198 14.46 20.69 32.22
C ARG A 198 14.44 21.70 31.06
N TYR A 199 13.84 21.33 29.93
CA TYR A 199 13.63 22.24 28.80
C TYR A 199 12.81 23.47 29.17
N ARG A 200 11.67 23.27 29.83
CA ARG A 200 10.84 24.37 30.37
C ARG A 200 11.58 25.24 31.38
N ALA A 201 12.51 24.65 32.14
CA ALA A 201 13.36 25.37 33.09
C ALA A 201 14.53 26.13 32.42
N GLY A 202 14.64 26.11 31.08
CA GLY A 202 15.65 26.85 30.32
C GLY A 202 16.96 26.09 30.09
N THR A 203 16.90 24.76 29.99
CA THR A 203 18.04 23.89 29.69
C THR A 203 17.80 23.14 28.38
N GLY A 204 18.84 22.81 27.62
CA GLY A 204 18.74 21.92 26.46
C GLY A 204 18.37 22.61 25.16
N PHE A 205 18.42 21.86 24.07
CA PHE A 205 18.07 22.31 22.73
C PHE A 205 17.09 21.33 22.09
N LEU A 206 16.09 21.87 21.41
CA LEU A 206 15.16 21.09 20.60
C LEU A 206 15.58 21.15 19.13
N TYR A 207 15.69 19.97 18.55
CA TYR A 207 15.95 19.74 17.14
C TYR A 207 14.76 18.99 16.56
N PHE A 208 14.29 19.42 15.40
CA PHE A 208 13.14 18.83 14.73
C PHE A 208 13.54 18.23 13.39
N SER A 209 12.81 17.20 12.96
CA SER A 209 12.91 16.65 11.62
C SER A 209 12.61 17.70 10.57
N GLU A 210 11.78 18.70 10.88
CA GLU A 210 11.64 19.96 10.13
C GLU A 210 12.69 20.99 10.61
N PRO A 211 13.79 21.18 9.88
CA PRO A 211 14.94 21.97 10.36
C PRO A 211 14.64 23.44 10.67
N THR A 212 13.59 23.98 10.04
CA THR A 212 13.14 25.36 10.23
C THR A 212 12.58 25.62 11.63
N TYR A 213 12.21 24.58 12.37
CA TYR A 213 11.67 24.68 13.72
C TYR A 213 12.72 24.47 14.82
N SER A 214 13.89 23.95 14.49
CA SER A 214 15.00 23.72 15.42
C SER A 214 15.51 25.00 16.09
N ASP A 215 16.05 24.88 17.30
CA ASP A 215 16.55 26.00 18.10
C ASP A 215 17.74 26.74 17.46
N ASP A 216 18.46 26.11 16.53
CA ASP A 216 19.60 26.67 15.78
C ASP A 216 19.23 27.16 14.36
N GLY A 217 18.04 26.79 13.87
CA GLY A 217 17.31 27.44 12.79
C GLY A 217 17.89 27.31 11.37
N SER A 218 18.30 26.11 10.92
CA SER A 218 18.21 25.63 9.49
C SER A 218 19.16 24.46 9.14
N VAL A 219 19.82 23.80 10.08
CA VAL A 219 20.71 22.66 9.76
C VAL A 219 19.92 21.36 9.79
N THR A 220 20.20 20.42 8.89
CA THR A 220 19.62 19.08 8.96
C THR A 220 20.13 18.35 10.18
N HIS A 221 19.22 17.93 11.06
CA HIS A 221 19.53 17.17 12.28
C HIS A 221 19.17 15.69 12.18
N LEU A 222 18.43 15.31 11.14
CA LEU A 222 18.00 13.94 10.92
C LEU A 222 18.40 13.53 9.51
N ASN A 223 19.24 12.49 9.42
CA ASN A 223 19.41 11.73 8.19
C ASN A 223 18.61 10.44 8.31
N VAL A 224 17.85 10.13 7.27
CA VAL A 224 17.12 8.86 7.15
C VAL A 224 17.86 7.99 6.14
N TYR A 225 18.06 6.73 6.48
CA TYR A 225 18.68 5.73 5.62
C TYR A 225 17.77 4.52 5.46
N ASP A 226 17.67 4.00 4.26
CA ASP A 226 17.00 2.74 4.00
C ASP A 226 17.91 1.57 4.31
N SER A 227 17.32 0.50 4.82
CA SER A 227 18.01 -0.78 4.90
C SER A 227 18.27 -1.33 3.50
N THR A 228 19.47 -1.85 3.31
CA THR A 228 19.91 -2.53 2.08
C THR A 228 19.73 -4.05 2.15
N ILE A 229 19.32 -4.57 3.31
CA ILE A 229 19.28 -6.01 3.60
C ILE A 229 17.97 -6.48 4.26
N VAL A 230 17.12 -5.56 4.72
CA VAL A 230 15.81 -5.85 5.33
C VAL A 230 14.77 -4.92 4.73
N ASP A 231 13.77 -5.48 4.07
CA ASP A 231 12.66 -4.69 3.54
C ASP A 231 11.91 -3.98 4.68
N ARG A 232 11.45 -2.75 4.41
CA ARG A 232 10.65 -1.94 5.35
C ARG A 232 11.35 -1.61 6.68
N LYS A 233 12.67 -1.53 6.63
CA LYS A 233 13.50 -1.07 7.73
C LYS A 233 14.27 0.18 7.31
N PHE A 234 14.29 1.17 8.19
CA PHE A 234 14.99 2.43 8.01
C PHE A 234 15.87 2.70 9.23
N TYR A 235 16.73 3.70 9.13
CA TYR A 235 17.55 4.19 10.22
C TYR A 235 17.41 5.69 10.33
N PHE A 236 17.08 6.17 11.52
CA PHE A 236 17.12 7.58 11.85
C PHE A 236 18.44 7.83 12.55
N ALA A 237 19.30 8.63 11.93
CA ALA A 237 20.55 9.07 12.49
C ALA A 237 20.41 10.55 12.84
N TRP A 238 20.56 10.89 14.11
CA TRP A 238 20.41 12.24 14.61
C TRP A 238 21.74 12.90 14.92
N GLU A 239 21.82 14.20 14.64
CA GLU A 239 22.93 15.10 14.97
C GLU A 239 22.42 16.31 15.77
N ASP A 240 23.10 16.65 16.85
CA ASP A 240 23.04 17.95 17.49
C ASP A 240 24.17 18.87 16.98
N THR A 241 23.93 20.19 16.91
CA THR A 241 24.89 21.14 16.31
C THR A 241 25.43 22.14 17.32
N PHE A 242 25.09 22.01 18.61
CA PHE A 242 25.34 23.09 19.56
C PHE A 242 26.78 23.06 20.10
N GLY A 243 27.53 24.12 19.81
CA GLY A 243 28.87 24.35 20.35
C GLY A 243 30.03 23.79 19.51
N ARG A 244 29.76 22.84 18.60
CA ARG A 244 30.58 22.37 17.46
C ARG A 244 29.87 21.18 16.78
N SER A 245 29.41 21.32 15.54
CA SER A 245 28.97 20.17 14.74
C SER A 245 30.18 19.32 14.33
N ASN A 246 30.20 18.05 14.73
CA ASN A 246 31.07 17.03 14.15
C ASN A 246 30.39 16.34 12.96
N PHE A 247 29.09 16.56 12.75
CA PHE A 247 28.32 16.02 11.64
C PHE A 247 28.47 14.50 11.54
N ASP A 248 28.60 13.79 12.65
CA ASP A 248 28.76 12.33 12.64
C ASP A 248 27.42 11.58 12.71
N PHE A 249 26.33 12.28 13.05
CA PHE A 249 24.95 11.77 13.11
C PHE A 249 24.81 10.54 14.01
N THR A 250 25.67 10.41 15.01
CA THR A 250 25.65 9.28 15.96
C THR A 250 24.99 9.60 17.30
N ASP A 251 24.49 10.82 17.53
CA ASP A 251 23.94 11.25 18.83
C ASP A 251 22.70 10.46 19.26
N LEU A 252 21.92 10.03 18.27
CA LEU A 252 20.95 8.96 18.42
C LEU A 252 20.77 8.29 17.07
N VAL A 253 21.08 7.00 16.99
CA VAL A 253 20.74 6.17 15.85
C VAL A 253 19.71 5.15 16.28
N THR A 254 18.55 5.16 15.62
CA THR A 254 17.51 4.15 15.82
C THR A 254 17.21 3.43 14.52
N SER A 255 17.14 2.10 14.55
CA SER A 255 16.47 1.38 13.48
C SER A 255 14.96 1.51 13.66
N VAL A 256 14.26 1.69 12.56
CA VAL A 256 12.82 1.86 12.52
C VAL A 256 12.23 0.81 11.59
N GLU A 257 11.38 -0.04 12.13
CA GLU A 257 10.67 -1.07 11.37
C GLU A 257 9.21 -0.65 11.21
N GLY A 258 8.67 -0.81 9.99
CA GLY A 258 7.27 -0.53 9.68
C GLY A 258 6.97 0.90 9.17
N VAL A 259 8.00 1.71 8.86
CA VAL A 259 7.81 3.10 8.38
C VAL A 259 7.29 3.16 6.95
N GLU A 260 6.38 4.11 6.74
CA GLU A 260 5.86 4.53 5.44
C GLU A 260 6.09 6.05 5.27
N CYS A 261 6.53 6.46 4.09
CA CYS A 261 6.68 7.86 3.67
C CYS A 261 5.29 8.54 3.58
N ALA A 262 5.23 9.87 3.70
CA ALA A 262 4.01 10.60 3.41
C ALA A 262 3.57 10.35 1.95
N GLY A 263 2.37 9.77 1.77
CA GLY A 263 1.84 9.37 0.45
C GLY A 263 2.14 7.95 0.01
N ALA A 264 2.76 7.11 0.86
CA ALA A 264 2.82 5.66 0.67
C ALA A 264 1.43 5.03 0.88
N GLY A 265 1.19 3.85 0.29
CA GLY A 265 -0.11 3.16 0.27
C GLY A 265 -1.11 3.74 -0.75
N ALA A 266 -0.73 4.76 -1.52
CA ALA A 266 -1.54 5.25 -2.63
C ALA A 266 -1.41 4.28 -3.82
N ALA A 267 -2.49 4.07 -4.57
CA ALA A 267 -2.39 3.29 -5.79
C ALA A 267 -1.55 4.03 -6.83
N CYS A 268 -0.79 3.26 -7.60
CA CYS A 268 0.06 3.74 -8.66
C CYS A 268 0.20 2.68 -9.74
N GLU A 269 0.67 3.08 -10.92
CA GLU A 269 0.95 2.18 -12.04
C GLU A 269 2.44 1.89 -12.10
N THR A 270 2.81 0.61 -12.01
CA THR A 270 4.22 0.14 -12.02
C THR A 270 4.81 0.16 -13.44
N GLY A 271 3.96 0.24 -14.46
CA GLY A 271 4.32 -0.01 -15.85
C GLY A 271 4.42 -1.51 -16.20
N GLY A 272 4.08 -2.40 -15.26
CA GLY A 272 3.84 -3.82 -15.52
C GLY A 272 2.64 -4.04 -16.45
N ILE A 273 2.58 -5.24 -17.02
CA ILE A 273 1.48 -5.65 -17.91
C ILE A 273 0.37 -6.27 -17.04
N GLY A 274 -0.88 -6.09 -17.46
CA GLY A 274 -2.02 -6.74 -16.81
C GLY A 274 -2.15 -6.38 -15.33
N ALA A 275 -2.41 -7.40 -14.51
CA ALA A 275 -2.62 -7.28 -13.08
C ALA A 275 -1.37 -6.77 -12.34
N CYS A 276 -0.18 -7.07 -12.86
CA CYS A 276 1.11 -6.60 -12.34
C CYS A 276 1.35 -5.10 -12.58
N GLY A 277 0.54 -4.44 -13.43
CA GLY A 277 0.53 -2.98 -13.57
C GLY A 277 0.09 -2.28 -12.29
N ALA A 278 -0.77 -2.92 -11.49
CA ALA A 278 -1.23 -2.39 -10.23
C ALA A 278 -0.11 -2.39 -9.17
N GLY A 279 0.17 -1.21 -8.63
CA GLY A 279 1.11 -1.02 -7.54
C GLY A 279 0.53 -0.18 -6.41
N VAL A 280 1.26 -0.18 -5.31
CA VAL A 280 1.10 0.84 -4.26
C VAL A 280 2.40 1.58 -4.09
N THR A 281 2.30 2.88 -3.82
CA THR A 281 3.47 3.69 -3.49
C THR A 281 4.06 3.15 -2.19
N ARG A 282 5.33 2.74 -2.22
CA ARG A 282 6.12 2.35 -1.06
C ARG A 282 7.22 3.36 -0.86
N CYS A 283 7.65 3.47 0.39
CA CYS A 283 8.80 4.28 0.75
C CYS A 283 10.06 3.45 0.48
N THR A 284 10.82 3.82 -0.54
CA THR A 284 12.12 3.23 -0.86
C THR A 284 13.10 4.36 -1.09
N GLY A 285 14.23 4.36 -0.38
CA GLY A 285 15.19 5.46 -0.48
C GLY A 285 14.61 6.79 0.02
N GLY A 286 13.60 6.75 0.89
CA GLY A 286 12.86 7.95 1.32
C GLY A 286 12.07 8.67 0.23
N GLU A 287 11.98 8.08 -0.97
CA GLU A 287 11.13 8.51 -2.07
C GLU A 287 9.94 7.54 -2.20
N LEU A 288 8.85 8.03 -2.80
CA LEU A 288 7.73 7.15 -3.14
C LEU A 288 8.07 6.40 -4.42
N GLU A 289 8.31 5.11 -4.30
CA GLU A 289 8.43 4.18 -5.42
C GLU A 289 7.10 3.48 -5.63
N CYS A 290 6.69 3.29 -6.89
CA CYS A 290 5.54 2.44 -7.17
C CYS A 290 5.96 0.97 -7.21
N THR A 291 5.63 0.20 -6.17
CA THR A 291 5.99 -1.23 -6.13
C THR A 291 4.79 -2.10 -6.48
N PRO A 292 4.95 -3.13 -7.32
CA PRO A 292 3.88 -4.08 -7.59
C PRO A 292 3.39 -4.73 -6.30
N ILE A 293 2.08 -4.94 -6.27
CA ILE A 293 1.37 -5.64 -5.19
C ILE A 293 0.95 -7.05 -5.59
N VAL A 294 1.19 -7.41 -6.86
CA VAL A 294 0.87 -8.69 -7.46
C VAL A 294 2.19 -9.30 -7.92
N GLU A 295 2.43 -10.53 -7.49
CA GLU A 295 3.41 -11.39 -8.14
C GLU A 295 2.67 -12.25 -9.17
N ALA A 296 3.34 -12.55 -10.29
CA ALA A 296 2.78 -13.42 -11.32
C ALA A 296 2.40 -14.79 -10.73
N GLU A 297 1.14 -15.17 -10.89
CA GLU A 297 0.55 -16.44 -10.45
C GLU A 297 -0.04 -17.16 -11.66
N PRO A 298 -0.21 -18.50 -11.65
CA PRO A 298 -0.86 -19.19 -12.76
C PRO A 298 -2.29 -18.69 -13.01
N GLU A 299 -2.65 -18.56 -14.29
CA GLU A 299 -3.95 -18.09 -14.76
C GLU A 299 -5.16 -18.77 -14.09
N VAL A 300 -6.14 -17.95 -13.71
CA VAL A 300 -7.49 -18.37 -13.30
C VAL A 300 -8.50 -17.70 -14.20
N CYS A 301 -9.52 -18.43 -14.66
CA CYS A 301 -10.53 -17.89 -15.57
C CYS A 301 -11.40 -16.80 -14.92
N ASN A 302 -10.90 -15.56 -14.89
CA ASN A 302 -11.46 -14.45 -14.13
C ASN A 302 -11.41 -13.12 -14.93
N GLY A 303 -10.79 -13.10 -16.11
CA GLY A 303 -10.66 -11.92 -16.96
C GLY A 303 -9.54 -10.98 -16.52
N VAL A 304 -8.59 -11.49 -15.74
CA VAL A 304 -7.38 -10.84 -15.24
C VAL A 304 -6.18 -11.61 -15.79
N ASP A 305 -5.11 -10.90 -16.13
CA ASP A 305 -3.81 -11.47 -16.53
C ASP A 305 -3.04 -11.74 -15.23
N ASP A 306 -3.26 -12.91 -14.66
CA ASP A 306 -2.75 -13.32 -13.34
C ASP A 306 -1.25 -13.64 -13.41
N ASP A 307 -0.77 -14.14 -14.55
CA ASP A 307 0.64 -14.50 -14.77
C ASP A 307 1.48 -13.36 -15.39
N CYS A 308 0.81 -12.27 -15.77
CA CYS A 308 1.39 -11.01 -16.22
C CYS A 308 2.23 -11.13 -17.50
N ASP A 309 1.91 -12.07 -18.37
CA ASP A 309 2.59 -12.27 -19.65
C ASP A 309 1.99 -11.41 -20.78
N GLY A 310 0.85 -10.75 -20.51
CA GLY A 310 0.10 -9.92 -21.44
C GLY A 310 -1.07 -10.62 -22.13
N ALA A 311 -1.30 -11.89 -21.84
CA ALA A 311 -2.39 -12.70 -22.34
C ALA A 311 -3.31 -13.17 -21.20
N VAL A 312 -4.32 -12.37 -20.90
CA VAL A 312 -5.38 -12.73 -19.94
C VAL A 312 -6.00 -14.10 -20.27
N ASP A 313 -6.10 -14.96 -19.25
CA ASP A 313 -6.75 -16.26 -19.25
C ASP A 313 -6.23 -17.29 -20.29
N ASP A 314 -5.02 -17.16 -20.83
CA ASP A 314 -4.55 -17.96 -21.98
C ASP A 314 -4.26 -19.44 -21.65
N ASP A 315 -3.94 -19.75 -20.39
CA ASP A 315 -3.81 -21.10 -19.83
C ASP A 315 -4.78 -21.36 -18.65
N ALA A 316 -5.84 -20.55 -18.53
CA ALA A 316 -6.79 -20.61 -17.42
C ALA A 316 -7.60 -21.93 -17.39
N PRO A 317 -7.57 -22.69 -16.28
CA PRO A 317 -8.30 -23.94 -16.17
C PRO A 317 -9.80 -23.72 -15.92
N CYS A 318 -10.63 -24.50 -16.62
CA CYS A 318 -12.09 -24.57 -16.40
C CYS A 318 -12.56 -25.99 -16.04
N PRO A 319 -13.77 -26.13 -15.44
CA PRO A 319 -14.41 -27.42 -15.21
C PRO A 319 -14.53 -28.29 -16.47
N GLU A 320 -14.73 -29.60 -16.29
CA GLU A 320 -14.85 -30.52 -17.43
C GLU A 320 -15.93 -30.06 -18.42
N ARG A 321 -15.57 -30.02 -19.71
CA ARG A 321 -16.43 -29.63 -20.85
C ARG A 321 -16.71 -28.13 -20.96
N GLU A 322 -15.98 -27.30 -20.24
CA GLU A 322 -15.97 -25.84 -20.38
C GLU A 322 -14.60 -25.36 -20.89
N VAL A 323 -14.58 -24.20 -21.53
CA VAL A 323 -13.37 -23.48 -21.92
C VAL A 323 -13.42 -22.08 -21.31
N CYS A 324 -12.27 -21.54 -20.94
CA CYS A 324 -12.23 -20.17 -20.47
C CYS A 324 -12.44 -19.24 -21.66
N HIS A 325 -13.42 -18.35 -21.54
CA HIS A 325 -13.67 -17.31 -22.53
C HIS A 325 -14.17 -16.04 -21.82
N ASP A 326 -13.41 -14.96 -21.98
CA ASP A 326 -13.73 -13.62 -21.44
C ASP A 326 -14.00 -13.64 -19.92
N GLY A 327 -13.08 -14.27 -19.17
CA GLY A 327 -13.14 -14.38 -17.70
C GLY A 327 -14.25 -15.26 -17.16
N ARG A 328 -14.83 -16.14 -17.99
CA ARG A 328 -15.84 -17.12 -17.57
C ARG A 328 -15.63 -18.47 -18.22
N CYS A 329 -15.84 -19.52 -17.45
CA CYS A 329 -15.95 -20.85 -18.01
C CYS A 329 -17.30 -20.98 -18.74
N VAL A 330 -17.23 -21.17 -20.05
CA VAL A 330 -18.39 -21.34 -20.93
C VAL A 330 -18.42 -22.75 -21.50
N PRO A 331 -19.61 -23.32 -21.79
CA PRO A 331 -19.71 -24.64 -22.40
C PRO A 331 -18.94 -24.73 -23.72
N ASN A 332 -18.11 -25.76 -23.85
CA ASN A 332 -17.34 -26.01 -25.07
C ASN A 332 -18.26 -26.60 -26.15
N CYS A 333 -18.40 -25.91 -27.29
CA CYS A 333 -19.35 -26.28 -28.35
C CYS A 333 -18.95 -27.52 -29.16
N GLU A 334 -17.69 -27.99 -29.07
CA GLU A 334 -17.25 -29.23 -29.72
C GLU A 334 -17.63 -30.48 -28.93
N VAL A 335 -17.60 -30.38 -27.60
CA VAL A 335 -17.83 -31.55 -26.74
C VAL A 335 -19.20 -31.54 -26.07
N SER A 336 -19.90 -30.40 -26.04
CA SER A 336 -21.23 -30.28 -25.46
C SER A 336 -22.33 -30.59 -26.47
N ASP A 337 -23.04 -31.70 -26.26
CA ASP A 337 -24.16 -32.12 -27.14
C ASP A 337 -25.44 -31.28 -26.94
N GLU A 338 -25.44 -30.40 -25.93
CA GLU A 338 -26.58 -29.58 -25.50
C GLU A 338 -26.44 -28.10 -25.87
N PHE A 339 -25.20 -27.60 -26.05
CA PHE A 339 -24.94 -26.20 -26.38
C PHE A 339 -24.47 -26.06 -27.82
N VAL A 340 -25.36 -25.59 -28.68
CA VAL A 340 -25.08 -25.26 -30.08
C VAL A 340 -24.92 -23.75 -30.19
N CYS A 341 -23.92 -23.30 -30.96
CA CYS A 341 -23.72 -21.88 -31.21
C CYS A 341 -24.98 -21.22 -31.77
N ASP A 342 -25.26 -20.00 -31.30
CA ASP A 342 -26.43 -19.22 -31.71
C ASP A 342 -26.39 -18.86 -33.21
N ILE A 343 -27.54 -18.41 -33.73
CA ILE A 343 -27.67 -18.04 -35.15
C ILE A 343 -26.69 -16.90 -35.48
N GLY A 344 -25.81 -17.15 -36.47
CA GLY A 344 -24.75 -16.21 -36.87
C GLY A 344 -23.36 -16.58 -36.36
N PHE A 345 -23.27 -17.60 -35.50
CA PHE A 345 -22.04 -18.13 -34.95
C PHE A 345 -21.82 -19.59 -35.40
N GLU A 346 -20.56 -20.00 -35.50
CA GLU A 346 -20.18 -21.39 -35.72
C GLU A 346 -19.13 -21.81 -34.69
N CYS A 347 -19.08 -23.09 -34.37
CA CYS A 347 -18.08 -23.61 -33.44
C CYS A 347 -16.70 -23.60 -34.13
N ASP A 348 -15.70 -22.99 -33.50
CA ASP A 348 -14.31 -23.14 -33.92
C ASP A 348 -13.76 -24.45 -33.34
N PRO A 349 -13.43 -25.45 -34.17
CA PRO A 349 -12.94 -26.73 -33.69
C PRO A 349 -11.55 -26.65 -33.04
N THR A 350 -10.84 -25.54 -33.23
CA THR A 350 -9.50 -25.33 -32.67
C THR A 350 -9.56 -24.91 -31.21
N THR A 351 -10.53 -24.03 -30.90
CA THR A 351 -10.61 -23.37 -29.59
C THR A 351 -11.82 -23.83 -28.78
N GLY A 352 -12.80 -24.48 -29.41
CA GLY A 352 -14.01 -25.00 -28.76
C GLY A 352 -15.03 -23.95 -28.33
N PHE A 353 -14.90 -22.70 -28.81
CA PHE A 353 -15.86 -21.62 -28.58
C PHE A 353 -16.58 -21.18 -29.87
N CYS A 354 -17.70 -20.49 -29.71
CA CYS A 354 -18.53 -20.01 -30.80
C CYS A 354 -17.97 -18.71 -31.40
N ILE A 355 -17.54 -18.74 -32.66
CA ILE A 355 -17.04 -17.58 -33.42
C ILE A 355 -18.10 -17.04 -34.37
N GLU A 356 -18.08 -15.74 -34.64
CA GLU A 356 -18.94 -15.14 -35.68
C GLU A 356 -18.60 -15.76 -37.04
N VAL A 357 -19.62 -16.21 -37.78
CA VAL A 357 -19.43 -16.78 -39.13
C VAL A 357 -18.76 -15.76 -40.06
N ALA A 358 -19.01 -14.46 -39.86
CA ALA A 358 -18.37 -13.38 -40.62
C ALA A 358 -16.86 -13.25 -40.35
N CYS A 359 -16.39 -13.73 -39.20
CA CYS A 359 -14.99 -13.69 -38.78
C CYS A 359 -14.20 -14.96 -39.13
N ARG A 360 -14.86 -15.96 -39.73
CA ARG A 360 -14.20 -17.19 -40.15
C ARG A 360 -13.09 -16.91 -41.18
N GLY A 361 -11.85 -17.22 -40.81
CA GLY A 361 -10.69 -17.04 -41.69
C GLY A 361 -10.21 -15.59 -41.79
N VAL A 362 -10.76 -14.69 -40.97
CA VAL A 362 -10.23 -13.35 -40.76
C VAL A 362 -9.09 -13.45 -39.76
N SER A 363 -7.89 -13.02 -40.15
CA SER A 363 -6.73 -12.91 -39.27
C SER A 363 -6.49 -11.44 -39.01
N CYS A 364 -6.61 -11.02 -37.77
CA CYS A 364 -6.32 -9.66 -37.33
C CYS A 364 -4.88 -9.55 -36.84
N GLU A 365 -4.34 -8.33 -36.81
CA GLU A 365 -3.02 -8.06 -36.24
C GLU A 365 -3.07 -8.18 -34.70
N GLU A 366 -1.91 -8.21 -34.05
CA GLU A 366 -1.81 -8.30 -32.58
C GLU A 366 -2.57 -7.14 -31.90
N GLY A 367 -3.41 -7.45 -30.90
CA GLY A 367 -4.28 -6.49 -30.21
C GLY A 367 -5.54 -6.07 -30.99
N GLN A 368 -5.91 -6.80 -32.04
CA GLN A 368 -7.15 -6.60 -32.78
C GLN A 368 -8.07 -7.82 -32.70
N ILE A 369 -9.36 -7.55 -32.64
CA ILE A 369 -10.41 -8.57 -32.70
C ILE A 369 -11.30 -8.37 -33.91
N CYS A 370 -11.81 -9.48 -34.43
CA CYS A 370 -12.75 -9.43 -35.55
C CYS A 370 -14.17 -9.14 -35.03
N ARG A 371 -14.79 -8.10 -35.58
CA ARG A 371 -16.17 -7.69 -35.33
C ARG A 371 -16.87 -7.48 -36.67
N ASP A 372 -17.97 -8.19 -36.93
CA ASP A 372 -18.70 -8.10 -38.21
C ASP A 372 -17.83 -8.39 -39.45
N GLY A 373 -16.80 -9.24 -39.30
CA GLY A 373 -15.84 -9.55 -40.38
C GLY A 373 -14.77 -8.46 -40.63
N VAL A 374 -14.66 -7.46 -39.75
CA VAL A 374 -13.66 -6.38 -39.82
C VAL A 374 -12.79 -6.42 -38.57
N CYS A 375 -11.48 -6.30 -38.73
CA CYS A 375 -10.56 -6.16 -37.61
C CYS A 375 -10.67 -4.76 -37.02
N ALA A 376 -10.98 -4.68 -35.73
CA ALA A 376 -10.99 -3.46 -34.93
C ALA A 376 -10.01 -3.60 -33.77
N GLY A 377 -9.50 -2.48 -33.26
CA GLY A 377 -8.75 -2.52 -32.01
C GLY A 377 -9.63 -3.05 -30.89
N GLU A 378 -9.05 -3.83 -29.97
CA GLU A 378 -9.74 -4.25 -28.76
C GLU A 378 -10.30 -3.03 -28.02
N CYS A 379 -11.58 -3.07 -27.64
CA CYS A 379 -12.24 -2.01 -26.90
C CYS A 379 -12.32 -0.67 -27.64
N GLU A 380 -12.02 -0.64 -28.94
CA GLU A 380 -12.10 0.57 -29.75
C GLU A 380 -13.56 1.06 -29.79
N GLY A 381 -13.78 2.25 -29.21
CA GLY A 381 -15.08 2.90 -29.10
C GLY A 381 -15.97 2.39 -27.96
N VAL A 382 -15.49 1.48 -27.11
CA VAL A 382 -16.21 1.00 -25.93
C VAL A 382 -15.91 1.93 -24.75
N VAL A 383 -16.97 2.33 -24.04
CA VAL A 383 -16.85 3.04 -22.76
C VAL A 383 -17.64 2.23 -21.75
N CYS A 384 -16.95 1.54 -20.86
CA CYS A 384 -17.62 0.67 -19.91
C CYS A 384 -18.34 1.47 -18.80
N PRO A 385 -19.41 0.89 -18.22
CA PRO A 385 -20.06 1.46 -17.05
C PRO A 385 -19.07 1.70 -15.90
N HIS A 386 -19.39 2.64 -15.02
CA HIS A 386 -18.50 3.00 -13.92
C HIS A 386 -18.11 1.79 -13.07
N GLY A 387 -16.81 1.61 -12.84
CA GLY A 387 -16.25 0.50 -12.06
C GLY A 387 -15.92 -0.77 -12.87
N GLN A 388 -16.20 -0.78 -14.18
CA GLN A 388 -15.86 -1.89 -15.07
C GLN A 388 -14.67 -1.52 -15.98
N GLN A 389 -13.96 -2.55 -16.42
CA GLN A 389 -12.88 -2.45 -17.39
C GLN A 389 -13.32 -3.06 -18.71
N CYS A 390 -12.87 -2.47 -19.81
CA CYS A 390 -13.10 -3.08 -21.12
C CYS A 390 -12.01 -4.11 -21.39
N PHE A 391 -12.43 -5.31 -21.78
CA PHE A 391 -11.55 -6.39 -22.19
C PHE A 391 -12.19 -7.16 -23.35
N ARG A 392 -11.46 -7.35 -24.47
CA ARG A 392 -11.92 -8.07 -25.67
C ARG A 392 -13.35 -7.73 -26.13
N ASP A 393 -13.70 -6.43 -26.17
CA ASP A 393 -15.06 -5.95 -26.47
C ASP A 393 -16.14 -6.44 -25.48
N ARG A 394 -15.77 -6.55 -24.20
CA ARG A 394 -16.70 -6.79 -23.10
C ARG A 394 -16.38 -5.85 -21.95
N CYS A 395 -17.41 -5.38 -21.27
CA CYS A 395 -17.24 -4.72 -19.99
C CYS A 395 -17.28 -5.76 -18.88
N ILE A 396 -16.16 -5.94 -18.20
CA ILE A 396 -16.01 -6.87 -17.08
C ILE A 396 -15.82 -6.08 -15.79
N ASP A 397 -16.45 -6.55 -14.72
CA ASP A 397 -16.10 -6.14 -13.36
C ASP A 397 -15.04 -7.14 -12.86
N PRO A 398 -13.75 -6.76 -12.80
CA PRO A 398 -12.70 -7.67 -12.39
C PRO A 398 -12.85 -8.10 -10.92
N CYS A 399 -13.62 -7.37 -10.11
CA CYS A 399 -13.90 -7.71 -8.73
C CYS A 399 -15.14 -8.58 -8.55
N ARG A 400 -15.85 -8.91 -9.63
CA ARG A 400 -17.03 -9.76 -9.59
C ARG A 400 -16.65 -11.18 -9.18
N GLY A 401 -17.11 -11.60 -8.00
CA GLY A 401 -16.83 -12.94 -7.47
C GLY A 401 -15.55 -13.03 -6.65
N VAL A 402 -14.74 -11.96 -6.62
CA VAL A 402 -13.56 -11.87 -5.77
C VAL A 402 -14.00 -11.66 -4.32
N SER A 403 -13.60 -12.57 -3.43
CA SER A 403 -13.93 -12.52 -2.01
C SER A 403 -12.67 -12.28 -1.20
N CYS A 404 -12.51 -11.05 -0.69
CA CYS A 404 -11.34 -10.67 0.08
C CYS A 404 -11.47 -11.02 1.56
N GLY A 405 -10.33 -11.37 2.17
CA GLY A 405 -10.22 -11.59 3.60
C GLY A 405 -10.60 -10.36 4.41
N ALA A 406 -10.84 -10.54 5.72
CA ALA A 406 -11.31 -9.46 6.59
C ALA A 406 -10.38 -8.23 6.53
N GLY A 407 -10.93 -7.12 6.06
CA GLY A 407 -10.24 -5.84 6.00
C GLY A 407 -9.51 -5.54 4.69
N ALA A 408 -9.40 -6.52 3.79
CA ALA A 408 -8.99 -6.29 2.42
C ALA A 408 -10.20 -5.92 1.53
N ILE A 409 -9.96 -5.13 0.50
CA ILE A 409 -10.92 -4.78 -0.55
C ILE A 409 -10.42 -5.30 -1.90
N CYS A 410 -11.34 -5.54 -2.83
CA CYS A 410 -10.96 -5.86 -4.19
C CYS A 410 -10.67 -4.58 -4.97
N ARG A 411 -9.53 -4.54 -5.67
CA ARG A 411 -9.18 -3.48 -6.63
C ARG A 411 -8.57 -4.14 -7.85
N GLY A 412 -9.22 -4.00 -9.00
CA GLY A 412 -8.73 -4.57 -10.26
C GLY A 412 -8.64 -6.10 -10.26
N GLY A 413 -9.48 -6.79 -9.47
CA GLY A 413 -9.48 -8.25 -9.35
C GLY A 413 -8.62 -8.81 -8.21
N ILE A 414 -7.79 -7.98 -7.58
CA ILE A 414 -6.89 -8.41 -6.50
C ILE A 414 -7.35 -7.90 -5.15
N CYS A 415 -7.15 -8.72 -4.11
CA CYS A 415 -7.39 -8.33 -2.72
C CYS A 415 -6.21 -7.55 -2.15
N VAL A 416 -6.44 -6.26 -1.89
CA VAL A 416 -5.46 -5.36 -1.27
C VAL A 416 -5.94 -4.94 0.13
N PRO A 417 -5.04 -4.65 1.08
CA PRO A 417 -5.47 -4.12 2.37
C PRO A 417 -6.31 -2.86 2.19
N GLY A 418 -7.48 -2.81 2.84
CA GLY A 418 -8.40 -1.69 2.74
C GLY A 418 -7.85 -0.45 3.45
N CYS A 419 -8.44 0.71 3.15
CA CYS A 419 -8.11 1.93 3.86
C CYS A 419 -8.26 1.74 5.37
N GLY A 420 -7.37 2.38 6.13
CA GLY A 420 -7.37 2.23 7.57
C GLY A 420 -6.71 0.96 8.09
N GLN A 421 -6.25 0.07 7.21
CA GLN A 421 -5.32 -1.01 7.55
C GLN A 421 -3.86 -0.59 7.32
N CYS A 422 -2.95 -1.40 7.86
CA CYS A 422 -1.55 -1.37 7.53
C CYS A 422 -1.30 -1.68 6.06
N ASP A 423 -0.43 -0.92 5.38
CA ASP A 423 -0.24 -0.97 3.92
C ASP A 423 -1.57 -0.81 3.14
N GLY A 424 -2.57 -0.20 3.78
CA GLY A 424 -3.92 -0.05 3.26
C GLY A 424 -4.01 1.03 2.20
N VAL A 425 -4.96 0.88 1.29
CA VAL A 425 -5.21 1.91 0.27
C VAL A 425 -5.45 3.28 0.90
N VAL A 426 -4.73 4.30 0.43
CA VAL A 426 -5.01 5.69 0.82
C VAL A 426 -6.16 6.23 -0.01
N CYS A 427 -7.15 6.82 0.66
CA CYS A 427 -8.29 7.40 -0.01
C CYS A 427 -7.90 8.67 -0.77
N GLU A 428 -8.29 8.74 -2.04
CA GLU A 428 -8.07 9.91 -2.89
C GLU A 428 -8.70 11.17 -2.27
N ALA A 429 -8.18 12.34 -2.64
CA ALA A 429 -8.59 13.61 -2.08
C ALA A 429 -10.11 13.82 -2.19
N GLY A 430 -10.77 14.00 -1.04
CA GLY A 430 -12.22 14.17 -0.94
C GLY A 430 -12.97 12.91 -0.54
N LEU A 431 -12.36 11.73 -0.64
CA LEU A 431 -12.90 10.47 -0.11
C LEU A 431 -12.48 10.28 1.35
N ARG A 432 -13.27 9.53 2.11
CA ARG A 432 -12.98 9.17 3.51
C ARG A 432 -12.92 7.67 3.68
N CYS A 433 -12.11 7.22 4.62
CA CYS A 433 -12.11 5.82 5.01
C CYS A 433 -13.19 5.55 6.08
N PRO A 434 -14.27 4.81 5.78
CA PRO A 434 -15.22 4.37 6.78
C PRO A 434 -14.61 3.21 7.56
N THR A 435 -14.46 3.38 8.86
CA THR A 435 -14.18 2.27 9.77
C THR A 435 -15.49 1.80 10.38
N PRO A 436 -15.85 0.50 10.28
CA PRO A 436 -15.20 -0.59 9.53
C PRO A 436 -15.59 -0.61 8.04
N GLY A 437 -14.72 -1.11 7.17
CA GLY A 437 -15.09 -1.35 5.76
C GLY A 437 -13.92 -1.35 4.77
N GLY A 438 -12.91 -0.52 5.00
CA GLY A 438 -11.70 -0.51 4.17
C GLY A 438 -11.87 0.06 2.75
N GLU A 439 -13.10 0.33 2.31
CA GLU A 439 -13.38 0.93 1.00
C GLU A 439 -13.51 2.45 1.13
N CYS A 440 -12.82 3.20 0.29
CA CYS A 440 -12.89 4.66 0.31
C CYS A 440 -14.25 5.15 -0.17
N VAL A 441 -14.97 5.88 0.69
CA VAL A 441 -16.32 6.38 0.38
C VAL A 441 -16.33 7.89 0.25
N ASP A 442 -17.13 8.41 -0.68
CA ASP A 442 -17.40 9.83 -0.77
C ASP A 442 -18.24 10.26 0.46
N PRO A 443 -17.77 11.19 1.29
CA PRO A 443 -18.48 11.67 2.47
C PRO A 443 -19.85 12.31 2.14
N SER A 444 -20.04 12.75 0.89
CA SER A 444 -21.28 13.31 0.37
C SER A 444 -22.38 12.24 0.20
N CYS A 445 -22.01 10.97 0.08
CA CYS A 445 -22.92 9.82 0.04
C CYS A 445 -22.62 8.83 1.19
N PRO A 446 -22.92 9.19 2.46
CA PRO A 446 -22.46 8.46 3.63
C PRO A 446 -23.03 7.04 3.78
N GLY A 447 -24.12 6.72 3.07
CA GLY A 447 -24.73 5.38 3.03
C GLY A 447 -24.36 4.58 1.79
N GLY A 448 -23.42 5.07 0.97
CA GLY A 448 -23.16 4.55 -0.37
C GLY A 448 -24.30 4.85 -1.33
N CYS A 449 -24.20 4.27 -2.53
CA CYS A 449 -25.22 4.34 -3.57
C CYS A 449 -25.79 2.94 -3.84
N GLY A 450 -27.01 2.89 -4.37
CA GLY A 450 -27.67 1.62 -4.68
C GLY A 450 -26.98 0.90 -5.85
N PRO A 451 -27.31 -0.39 -6.08
CA PRO A 451 -26.81 -1.14 -7.24
C PRO A 451 -27.01 -0.36 -8.54
N GLY A 452 -26.01 -0.41 -9.43
CA GLY A 452 -26.03 0.30 -10.71
C GLY A 452 -25.85 1.82 -10.61
N THR A 453 -25.45 2.35 -9.45
CA THR A 453 -25.22 3.80 -9.26
C THR A 453 -23.94 4.09 -8.50
N PHE A 454 -23.32 5.24 -8.74
CA PHE A 454 -22.10 5.70 -8.04
C PHE A 454 -22.29 7.11 -7.49
N CYS A 455 -21.50 7.49 -6.48
CA CYS A 455 -21.58 8.83 -5.90
C CYS A 455 -20.80 9.84 -6.76
N ARG A 456 -21.46 10.95 -7.12
CA ARG A 456 -20.82 12.11 -7.74
C ARG A 456 -21.42 13.37 -7.14
N GLU A 457 -20.60 14.15 -6.44
CA GLU A 457 -20.99 15.44 -5.83
C GLU A 457 -22.23 15.35 -4.92
N GLY A 458 -22.38 14.24 -4.18
CA GLY A 458 -23.51 14.04 -3.25
C GLY A 458 -24.81 13.55 -3.88
N ALA A 459 -24.80 13.17 -5.15
CA ALA A 459 -25.90 12.47 -5.80
C ALA A 459 -25.47 11.07 -6.26
N CYS A 460 -26.35 10.09 -6.08
CA CYS A 460 -26.19 8.79 -6.72
C CYS A 460 -26.62 8.90 -8.18
N VAL A 461 -25.64 8.81 -9.06
CA VAL A 461 -25.79 8.89 -10.52
C VAL A 461 -25.70 7.50 -11.13
N ASP A 462 -26.40 7.32 -12.23
CA ASP A 462 -26.47 6.05 -12.96
C ASP A 462 -25.07 5.65 -13.47
N ALA A 463 -24.63 4.44 -13.15
CA ALA A 463 -23.34 3.90 -13.59
C ALA A 463 -23.27 3.74 -15.12
N CYS A 464 -24.42 3.71 -15.81
CA CYS A 464 -24.52 3.71 -17.26
C CYS A 464 -24.37 5.09 -17.91
N GLU A 465 -24.26 6.17 -17.13
CA GLU A 465 -24.14 7.51 -17.69
C GLU A 465 -22.84 7.66 -18.50
N GLY A 466 -22.98 7.81 -19.82
CA GLY A 466 -21.83 7.92 -20.75
C GLY A 466 -21.27 6.59 -21.24
N ALA A 467 -21.82 5.45 -20.81
CA ALA A 467 -21.40 4.14 -21.26
C ALA A 467 -21.76 3.90 -22.74
N VAL A 468 -20.83 3.33 -23.48
CA VAL A 468 -20.99 2.85 -24.86
C VAL A 468 -20.69 1.36 -24.84
N CYS A 469 -21.74 0.54 -24.72
CA CYS A 469 -21.59 -0.89 -24.59
C CYS A 469 -21.18 -1.56 -25.90
N PRO A 470 -20.39 -2.65 -25.82
CA PRO A 470 -19.96 -3.39 -27.00
C PRO A 470 -21.12 -3.95 -27.83
N ARG A 471 -20.89 -4.14 -29.13
CA ARG A 471 -21.86 -4.70 -30.11
C ARG A 471 -23.26 -4.06 -30.04
N GLY A 472 -23.34 -2.77 -29.73
CA GLY A 472 -24.59 -2.03 -29.64
C GLY A 472 -25.49 -2.45 -28.46
N GLY A 473 -24.93 -3.14 -27.46
CA GLY A 473 -25.65 -3.54 -26.25
C GLY A 473 -26.24 -2.35 -25.50
N ALA A 474 -27.26 -2.62 -24.69
CA ALA A 474 -27.81 -1.63 -23.78
C ALA A 474 -27.10 -1.71 -22.44
N CYS A 475 -26.81 -0.57 -21.81
CA CYS A 475 -26.42 -0.56 -20.40
C CYS A 475 -27.68 -0.61 -19.52
N VAL A 476 -27.75 -1.57 -18.61
CA VAL A 476 -28.86 -1.75 -17.66
C VAL A 476 -28.25 -2.03 -16.28
N ASP A 477 -28.66 -1.26 -15.27
CA ASP A 477 -28.21 -1.41 -13.87
C ASP A 477 -26.67 -1.43 -13.70
N GLY A 478 -25.97 -0.65 -14.52
CA GLY A 478 -24.50 -0.58 -14.52
C GLY A 478 -23.80 -1.74 -15.23
N GLU A 479 -24.54 -2.60 -15.95
CA GLU A 479 -23.98 -3.71 -16.72
C GLU A 479 -24.34 -3.58 -18.22
N CYS A 480 -23.40 -3.91 -19.10
CA CYS A 480 -23.70 -4.04 -20.51
C CYS A 480 -24.43 -5.36 -20.77
N VAL A 481 -25.63 -5.27 -21.34
CA VAL A 481 -26.49 -6.43 -21.66
C VAL A 481 -26.95 -6.39 -23.12
N GLY A 482 -27.09 -7.57 -23.73
CA GLY A 482 -27.81 -7.73 -24.99
C GLY A 482 -27.15 -7.07 -26.21
N GLY A 483 -25.82 -7.21 -26.35
CA GLY A 483 -25.16 -7.02 -27.64
C GLY A 483 -25.52 -8.15 -28.62
N GLU A 484 -25.43 -7.88 -29.92
CA GLU A 484 -25.61 -8.92 -30.96
C GLU A 484 -24.45 -9.93 -30.87
N GLY A 485 -24.48 -10.87 -29.92
CA GLY A 485 -23.49 -11.94 -29.85
C GLY A 485 -23.00 -12.46 -28.49
N GLU A 486 -23.71 -12.28 -27.36
CA GLU A 486 -23.34 -13.07 -26.17
C GLU A 486 -23.84 -14.52 -26.34
N PRO A 487 -22.96 -15.53 -26.42
CA PRO A 487 -23.38 -16.93 -26.45
C PRO A 487 -23.80 -17.34 -25.04
N GLY A 488 -25.01 -17.88 -24.89
CA GLY A 488 -25.26 -18.89 -23.86
C GLY A 488 -25.82 -18.46 -22.50
N VAL A 489 -26.55 -17.36 -22.38
CA VAL A 489 -27.51 -17.20 -21.27
C VAL A 489 -28.90 -17.01 -21.84
N ASP A 490 -29.70 -18.08 -21.77
CA ASP A 490 -31.14 -18.10 -22.05
C ASP A 490 -31.83 -16.97 -21.26
N GLY A 491 -31.99 -15.83 -21.92
CA GLY A 491 -32.93 -14.80 -21.52
C GLY A 491 -34.33 -15.35 -21.73
N GLY A 492 -34.82 -16.07 -20.71
CA GLY A 492 -36.18 -16.62 -20.70
C GLY A 492 -37.22 -15.60 -21.16
N PRO A 493 -38.37 -16.06 -21.69
CA PRO A 493 -39.25 -15.26 -22.51
C PRO A 493 -39.68 -13.97 -21.80
N ARG A 494 -39.34 -12.83 -22.42
CA ARG A 494 -39.82 -11.50 -22.01
C ARG A 494 -41.36 -11.51 -21.98
N PRO A 495 -42.02 -11.15 -20.87
CA PRO A 495 -43.47 -11.04 -20.86
C PRO A 495 -43.89 -9.87 -21.76
N GLY A 496 -44.58 -10.15 -22.86
CA GLY A 496 -45.39 -9.13 -23.56
C GLY A 496 -45.08 -8.83 -25.02
N VAL A 497 -44.21 -9.59 -25.69
CA VAL A 497 -44.05 -9.48 -27.16
C VAL A 497 -44.47 -10.78 -27.84
N ASP A 498 -45.75 -10.84 -28.18
CA ASP A 498 -46.34 -11.91 -28.98
C ASP A 498 -45.91 -11.74 -30.44
N ALA A 499 -44.91 -12.51 -30.85
CA ALA A 499 -44.51 -12.63 -32.25
C ALA A 499 -45.43 -13.65 -32.95
N GLY A 500 -46.61 -13.19 -33.37
CA GLY A 500 -47.57 -13.99 -34.13
C GLY A 500 -48.13 -13.22 -35.33
N SER A 501 -47.48 -13.35 -36.49
CA SER A 501 -48.03 -12.93 -37.78
C SER A 501 -48.58 -14.14 -38.54
N ALA A 502 -49.92 -14.26 -38.63
CA ALA A 502 -50.69 -14.98 -39.66
C ALA A 502 -52.17 -14.67 -39.39
N GLY A 503 -53.02 -14.27 -40.33
CA GLY A 503 -53.28 -14.96 -41.58
C GLY A 503 -54.65 -15.65 -41.46
N LEU A 504 -55.67 -15.00 -42.03
CA LEU A 504 -57.03 -15.44 -42.38
C LEU A 504 -57.45 -16.88 -41.99
N ASP A 505 -58.51 -17.01 -41.18
CA ASP A 505 -59.50 -18.07 -41.38
C ASP A 505 -60.89 -17.65 -40.89
N ALA A 506 -61.90 -18.08 -41.65
CA ALA A 506 -63.30 -17.72 -41.49
C ALA A 506 -64.10 -18.86 -40.82
N GLY A 507 -65.05 -18.48 -39.95
CA GLY A 507 -66.25 -19.28 -39.68
C GLY A 507 -66.43 -19.76 -38.22
N GLY A 508 -67.55 -19.38 -37.61
CA GLY A 508 -68.06 -20.01 -36.38
C GLY A 508 -68.83 -19.05 -35.47
N GLU A 509 -70.14 -19.00 -35.63
CA GLU A 509 -71.10 -18.18 -34.88
C GLU A 509 -71.57 -18.88 -33.57
N LEU A 510 -72.08 -18.07 -32.62
CA LEU A 510 -72.84 -18.39 -31.38
C LEU A 510 -71.97 -18.73 -30.14
N ASP A 511 -72.12 -18.13 -28.95
CA ASP A 511 -73.32 -17.65 -28.26
C ASP A 511 -73.10 -16.39 -27.39
N ALA A 512 -74.19 -15.63 -27.24
CA ALA A 512 -74.30 -14.40 -26.47
C ALA A 512 -74.60 -14.63 -24.98
N GLY A 513 -74.04 -13.79 -24.10
CA GLY A 513 -74.37 -13.77 -22.67
C GLY A 513 -73.89 -12.54 -21.89
N GLY A 514 -74.55 -11.39 -22.09
CA GLY A 514 -74.90 -10.43 -21.01
C GLY A 514 -73.80 -9.72 -20.19
N SER A 515 -73.59 -8.44 -20.51
CA SER A 515 -72.89 -7.39 -19.74
C SER A 515 -73.87 -6.72 -18.69
N PRO A 516 -73.55 -5.68 -17.86
CA PRO A 516 -72.30 -4.89 -17.75
C PRO A 516 -71.90 -4.23 -16.36
N ARG A 517 -70.70 -3.61 -16.37
CA ARG A 517 -70.15 -2.44 -15.62
C ARG A 517 -69.76 -2.51 -14.12
N GLY A 518 -68.49 -2.15 -13.86
CA GLY A 518 -68.03 -1.63 -12.56
C GLY A 518 -66.51 -1.36 -12.46
N ARG A 519 -66.09 -0.14 -12.82
CA ARG A 519 -64.74 0.47 -12.71
C ARG A 519 -64.02 0.28 -11.35
N GLY A 520 -62.69 0.10 -11.37
CA GLY A 520 -61.78 0.76 -10.40
C GLY A 520 -60.63 -0.07 -9.81
N GLY A 521 -59.40 0.20 -10.28
CA GLY A 521 -58.20 0.43 -9.44
C GLY A 521 -57.54 -0.71 -8.66
N GLU A 522 -56.33 -1.08 -9.09
CA GLU A 522 -55.21 -1.55 -8.25
C GLU A 522 -54.81 -0.50 -7.17
N PRO A 523 -54.05 -0.82 -6.08
CA PRO A 523 -52.89 -1.71 -6.10
C PRO A 523 -52.56 -2.57 -4.86
N GLY A 524 -51.60 -3.48 -5.07
CA GLY A 524 -50.44 -3.62 -4.18
C GLY A 524 -50.52 -4.70 -3.10
N CYS A 525 -49.99 -5.89 -3.43
CA CYS A 525 -49.54 -6.83 -2.40
C CYS A 525 -48.22 -6.32 -1.81
N ALA A 526 -48.25 -6.00 -0.53
CA ALA A 526 -47.08 -5.72 0.28
C ALA A 526 -46.30 -7.03 0.57
N CYS A 527 -45.01 -7.04 0.27
CA CYS A 527 -44.10 -8.06 0.78
C CYS A 527 -43.88 -7.81 2.27
N GLY A 528 -44.38 -8.74 3.11
CA GLY A 528 -44.05 -8.80 4.53
C GLY A 528 -42.65 -9.36 4.70
N VAL A 529 -41.77 -8.57 5.32
CA VAL A 529 -40.45 -8.97 5.81
C VAL A 529 -40.60 -9.99 6.95
N GLY A 530 -40.10 -11.21 6.74
CA GLY A 530 -39.88 -12.18 7.80
C GLY A 530 -38.56 -11.87 8.49
N GLY A 531 -38.62 -11.29 9.69
CA GLY A 531 -37.47 -11.14 10.57
C GLY A 531 -37.18 -12.46 11.29
N GLU A 532 -35.97 -12.98 11.13
CA GLU A 532 -35.45 -14.06 11.97
C GLU A 532 -34.93 -13.47 13.29
N GLY A 533 -35.64 -13.78 14.37
CA GLY A 533 -35.18 -13.52 15.73
C GLY A 533 -34.19 -14.58 16.22
N PRO A 534 -33.32 -14.25 17.20
CA PRO A 534 -32.28 -15.14 17.69
C PRO A 534 -32.83 -16.31 18.49
N SER A 535 -32.32 -17.52 18.21
CA SER A 535 -32.65 -18.74 18.95
C SER A 535 -31.89 -18.80 20.30
N PRO A 536 -32.48 -19.39 21.36
CA PRO A 536 -31.92 -19.38 22.71
C PRO A 536 -31.07 -20.62 22.99
N PHE A 537 -29.75 -20.48 22.96
CA PHE A 537 -28.80 -21.45 23.54
C PHE A 537 -27.72 -20.71 24.35
N ALA A 538 -28.08 -20.29 25.55
CA ALA A 538 -27.14 -19.76 26.54
C ALA A 538 -27.59 -20.15 27.95
N TRP A 539 -27.31 -21.39 28.37
CA TRP A 539 -27.25 -21.77 29.79
C TRP A 539 -26.15 -22.81 29.99
N GLY A 540 -25.09 -22.39 30.68
CA GLY A 540 -24.15 -23.28 31.35
C GLY A 540 -22.71 -23.12 30.93
N LEU A 541 -21.99 -22.18 31.55
CA LEU A 541 -20.66 -22.37 32.17
C LEU A 541 -20.09 -21.01 32.62
N ALA A 542 -20.63 -20.49 33.72
CA ALA A 542 -20.00 -19.44 34.52
C ALA A 542 -20.17 -19.78 36.01
N ALA A 543 -19.45 -20.80 36.46
CA ALA A 543 -19.21 -21.06 37.87
C ALA A 543 -18.04 -22.04 37.95
N LEU A 544 -16.81 -21.52 38.07
CA LEU A 544 -15.68 -22.14 38.79
C LEU A 544 -14.45 -21.24 38.56
N LEU A 545 -14.02 -20.58 39.64
CA LEU A 545 -12.64 -20.19 40.01
C LEU A 545 -12.64 -18.82 40.71
N GLY A 546 -13.27 -18.79 41.88
CA GLY A 546 -12.99 -17.80 42.92
C GLY A 546 -12.79 -18.53 44.24
N ALA A 547 -11.56 -18.99 44.53
CA ALA A 547 -11.05 -19.25 45.88
C ALA A 547 -9.59 -19.75 45.85
N GLY A 548 -8.67 -18.93 46.38
CA GLY A 548 -7.30 -19.30 46.74
C GLY A 548 -6.28 -18.41 46.02
N LEU A 549 -5.45 -17.58 46.66
CA LEU A 549 -4.92 -17.57 48.01
C LEU A 549 -4.49 -16.14 48.37
N VAL A 550 -5.08 -15.57 49.44
CA VAL A 550 -4.49 -14.44 50.17
C VAL A 550 -4.28 -14.86 51.63
N ARG A 551 -3.00 -14.91 52.02
CA ARG A 551 -2.34 -15.05 53.35
C ARG A 551 -1.37 -16.24 53.33
N ARG A 552 -0.07 -16.11 53.65
CA ARG A 552 0.59 -15.31 54.71
C ARG A 552 2.11 -15.49 54.51
N ARG A 553 3.00 -14.49 54.58
CA ARG A 553 3.77 -14.02 55.77
C ARG A 553 4.87 -13.09 55.21
N ARG A 554 4.98 -11.81 55.58
CA ARG A 554 5.82 -11.28 56.69
C ARG A 554 6.98 -12.18 57.12
N GLY A 555 8.16 -11.82 56.63
CA GLY A 555 9.51 -12.15 57.07
C GLY A 555 10.43 -11.14 56.41
#